data_AF-A0A2N4YU03-F1
#
_entry.id   AF-A0A2N4YU03-F1
#
_cell.length_a   1.000
_cell.length_b   1.000
_cell.length_c   1.000
_cell.angle_alpha   90.00
_cell.angle_beta   90.00
_cell.angle_gamma   90.00
#
_symmetry.space_group_name_H-M   'P 1'
#
loop_
_entity.id
_entity.type
_entity.pdbx_description
1 polymer ?
#
loop_
_entity_poly.entity_id
_entity_poly.type
_entity_poly.pdbx_seq_one_letter_code
_entity_poly.pdbx_strand_id
1 'polypeptide(L)'
;PTFDREKGAIFLQEMEVVDAKVAPEKLQSVIQALLPYLNQSLRSYFSQQPAYVLREDASTGEALAKKYAKGIEVKPGEIVIPFTN
;
A
#
# COMPACT_ATOMS: atom_id res chain seq x y z
N PRO A 1 -2.95 -4.46 -2.93
CA PRO A 1 -1.89 -3.55 -3.45
C PRO A 1 -2.15 -3.29 -4.94
N THR A 2 -1.92 -2.08 -5.40
CA THR A 2 -2.14 -1.68 -6.80
C THR A 2 -0.93 -0.93 -7.33
N PHE A 3 -0.66 -1.08 -8.63
CA PHE A 3 0.46 -0.40 -9.28
C PHE A 3 -0.05 0.73 -10.17
N ASP A 4 0.45 1.94 -9.91
CA ASP A 4 0.24 3.13 -10.71
C ASP A 4 1.40 3.26 -11.71
N ARG A 5 1.11 3.06 -12.99
CA ARG A 5 2.10 3.12 -14.06
C ARG A 5 2.60 4.55 -14.32
N GLU A 6 1.75 5.56 -14.13
CA GLU A 6 2.12 6.96 -14.39
C GLU A 6 3.12 7.46 -13.35
N LYS A 7 2.90 7.07 -12.08
CA LYS A 7 3.79 7.43 -10.97
C LYS A 7 4.92 6.43 -10.76
N GLY A 8 4.86 5.26 -11.39
CA GLY A 8 5.79 4.15 -11.16
C GLY A 8 5.78 3.73 -9.69
N ALA A 9 4.60 3.67 -9.06
CA ALA A 9 4.47 3.52 -7.62
C ALA A 9 3.43 2.47 -7.24
N ILE A 10 3.65 1.83 -6.10
CA ILE A 10 2.76 0.83 -5.52
C ILE A 10 1.96 1.48 -4.40
N PHE A 11 0.65 1.42 -4.50
CA PHE A 11 -0.30 1.92 -3.53
C PHE A 11 -0.95 0.79 -2.75
N LEU A 12 -1.27 1.06 -1.49
CA LEU A 12 -2.04 0.17 -0.63
C LEU A 12 -3.46 0.72 -0.56
N GLN A 13 -4.25 0.40 -1.57
CA GLN A 13 -5.66 0.77 -1.59
C GLN A 13 -6.44 -0.05 -0.56
N GLU A 14 -7.51 0.54 -0.05
CA GLU A 14 -8.48 -0.12 0.84
C GLU A 14 -7.95 -0.58 2.20
N MET A 15 -6.94 0.12 2.73
CA MET A 15 -6.40 -0.16 4.07
C MET A 15 -7.47 -0.11 5.16
N GLU A 16 -7.50 -1.13 6.01
CA GLU A 16 -8.42 -1.21 7.14
C GLU A 16 -7.79 -1.90 8.34
N VAL A 17 -8.30 -1.56 9.52
CA VAL A 17 -7.92 -2.19 10.78
C VAL A 17 -8.65 -3.53 10.91
N VAL A 18 -7.89 -4.63 10.89
CA VAL A 18 -8.41 -6.01 11.04
C VAL A 18 -8.51 -6.42 12.51
N ASP A 19 -7.50 -6.08 13.30
CA ASP A 19 -7.48 -6.31 14.75
C ASP A 19 -6.88 -5.09 15.45
N ALA A 20 -7.47 -4.72 16.59
CA ALA A 20 -7.04 -3.57 17.38
C ALA A 20 -7.08 -3.90 18.87
N LYS A 21 -5.89 -4.06 19.46
CA LYS A 21 -5.71 -4.23 20.90
C LYS A 21 -5.44 -2.86 21.52
N VAL A 22 -6.34 -2.41 22.38
CA VAL A 22 -6.29 -1.08 22.99
C VAL A 22 -6.01 -1.22 24.49
N ALA A 23 -4.99 -0.51 24.95
CA ALA A 23 -4.67 -0.40 26.37
C ALA A 23 -4.63 1.08 26.78
N PRO A 24 -5.28 1.47 27.90
CA PRO A 24 -6.09 0.65 28.81
C PRO A 24 -7.45 0.23 28.22
N GLU A 25 -7.98 -0.92 28.63
CA GLU A 25 -9.20 -1.54 28.09
C GLU A 25 -10.43 -0.62 28.09
N LYS A 26 -10.54 0.29 29.07
CA LYS A 26 -11.63 1.28 29.16
C LYS A 26 -11.76 2.18 27.92
N LEU A 27 -10.71 2.30 27.11
CA LEU A 27 -10.73 3.08 25.87
C LEU A 27 -11.17 2.26 24.65
N GLN A 28 -11.31 0.93 24.79
CA GLN A 28 -11.62 0.06 23.66
C GLN A 28 -12.96 0.40 22.99
N SER A 29 -13.99 0.74 23.78
CA SER A 29 -15.29 1.17 23.25
C SER A 29 -15.21 2.49 22.49
N VAL A 30 -14.39 3.43 22.98
CA VAL A 30 -14.15 4.72 22.32
C VAL A 30 -13.43 4.51 21.00
N ILE A 31 -12.38 3.68 20.98
CA ILE A 31 -11.65 3.37 19.75
C ILE A 31 -12.56 2.65 18.76
N GLN A 32 -13.37 1.67 19.20
CA GLN A 32 -14.32 0.98 18.32
C GLN A 32 -15.33 1.94 17.67
N ALA A 33 -15.81 2.95 18.40
CA ALA A 33 -16.69 3.98 17.83
C ALA A 33 -15.96 4.87 16.81
N LEU A 34 -14.65 5.06 16.96
CA LEU A 34 -13.82 5.86 16.06
C LEU A 34 -13.21 5.06 14.89
N LEU A 35 -13.23 3.72 14.95
CA LEU A 35 -12.66 2.84 13.91
C LEU A 35 -13.15 3.16 12.50
N PRO A 36 -14.46 3.43 12.24
CA PRO A 36 -14.92 3.77 10.89
C PRO A 36 -14.23 5.02 10.33
N TYR A 37 -14.05 6.04 11.17
CA TYR A 37 -13.37 7.28 10.79
C TYR A 37 -11.88 7.04 10.57
N LEU A 38 -11.24 6.26 11.44
CA LEU A 38 -9.84 5.88 11.28
C LEU A 38 -9.62 5.12 9.98
N ASN A 39 -10.47 4.13 9.68
CA ASN A 39 -10.43 3.38 8.42
C ASN A 39 -10.60 4.30 7.22
N GLN A 40 -11.54 5.25 7.26
CA GLN A 40 -11.69 6.23 6.19
C GLN A 40 -10.42 7.08 5.99
N SER A 41 -9.82 7.56 7.09
CA SER A 41 -8.57 8.32 7.04
C SER A 41 -7.41 7.48 6.50
N LEU A 42 -7.27 6.22 6.93
CA LEU A 42 -6.24 5.30 6.43
C LEU A 42 -6.41 5.04 4.94
N ARG A 43 -7.63 4.73 4.48
CA ARG A 43 -7.95 4.53 3.06
C ARG A 43 -7.58 5.78 2.25
N SER A 44 -7.96 6.96 2.71
CA SER A 44 -7.65 8.22 2.03
C SER A 44 -6.14 8.46 1.97
N TYR A 45 -5.44 8.30 3.09
CA TYR A 45 -3.99 8.50 3.18
C TYR A 45 -3.22 7.56 2.27
N PHE A 46 -3.43 6.24 2.37
CA PHE A 46 -2.70 5.25 1.57
C PHE A 46 -3.12 5.17 0.09
N SER A 47 -4.26 5.78 -0.27
CA SER A 47 -4.62 5.98 -1.68
C SER A 47 -3.85 7.13 -2.32
N GLN A 48 -3.39 8.10 -1.54
CA GLN A 48 -2.64 9.26 -2.02
C GLN A 48 -1.13 9.12 -1.81
N GLN A 49 -0.73 8.47 -0.71
CA GLN A 49 0.64 8.21 -0.34
C GLN A 49 1.06 6.83 -0.88
N PRO A 50 2.01 6.77 -1.84
CA PRO A 50 2.54 5.51 -2.31
C PRO A 50 3.32 4.81 -1.18
N ALA A 51 3.13 3.50 -1.07
CA ALA A 51 3.88 2.66 -0.14
C ALA A 51 5.29 2.35 -0.68
N TYR A 52 5.44 2.30 -2.00
CA TYR A 52 6.72 2.12 -2.66
C TYR A 52 6.76 2.92 -3.96
N VAL A 53 7.88 3.55 -4.28
CA VAL A 53 8.07 4.32 -5.52
C VAL A 53 9.31 3.81 -6.22
N LEU A 54 9.15 3.37 -7.47
CA LEU A 54 10.26 2.89 -8.30
C LEU A 54 11.17 4.07 -8.65
N ARG A 55 12.44 3.96 -8.28
CA ARG A 55 13.44 4.98 -8.61
C ARG A 55 14.39 4.50 -9.72
N GLU A 56 14.72 5.41 -10.61
CA GLU A 56 15.63 5.12 -11.75
C GLU A 56 17.11 5.16 -11.35
N ASP A 57 17.41 5.79 -10.21
CA ASP A 57 18.77 5.97 -9.68
C ASP A 57 19.21 4.86 -8.72
N ALA A 58 18.28 4.00 -8.28
CA ALA A 58 18.55 2.97 -7.28
C ALA A 58 19.13 1.69 -7.90
N SER A 59 18.51 1.17 -8.97
CA SER A 59 19.03 0.01 -9.68
C SER A 59 18.55 -0.05 -11.13
N THR A 60 19.31 -0.72 -12.00
CA THR A 60 18.92 -0.93 -13.40
C THR A 60 17.60 -1.70 -13.52
N GLY A 61 17.37 -2.68 -12.63
CA GLY A 61 16.11 -3.43 -12.59
C GLY A 61 14.92 -2.54 -12.25
N GLU A 62 15.07 -1.64 -11.29
CA GLU A 62 14.01 -0.72 -10.87
C GLU A 62 13.72 0.38 -11.92
N ALA A 63 14.76 0.86 -12.61
CA ALA A 63 14.62 1.75 -13.75
C ALA A 63 13.84 1.09 -14.91
N LEU A 64 14.17 -0.17 -15.21
CA LEU A 64 13.45 -0.96 -16.21
C LEU A 64 12.01 -1.23 -15.77
N ALA A 65 11.79 -1.56 -14.49
CA ALA A 65 10.46 -1.73 -13.92
C ALA A 65 9.63 -0.47 -14.11
N LYS A 66 10.14 0.71 -13.75
CA LYS A 66 9.40 1.97 -13.92
C LYS A 66 8.95 2.20 -15.37
N LYS A 67 9.78 1.82 -16.35
CA LYS A 67 9.52 2.04 -17.77
C LYS A 67 8.61 0.98 -18.41
N TYR A 68 8.71 -0.28 -17.97
CA TYR A 68 8.09 -1.42 -18.65
C TYR A 68 7.04 -2.16 -17.81
N ALA A 69 6.90 -1.83 -16.52
CA ALA A 69 5.92 -2.47 -15.65
C ALA A 69 4.50 -2.28 -16.17
N LYS A 70 3.86 -3.40 -16.48
CA LYS A 70 2.43 -3.43 -16.81
C LYS A 70 1.56 -3.67 -15.57
N GLY A 71 2.13 -4.11 -14.47
CA GLY A 71 1.40 -4.37 -13.25
C GLY A 71 2.28 -4.99 -12.19
N ILE A 72 1.62 -5.53 -11.18
CA ILE A 72 2.25 -6.27 -10.08
C ILE A 72 1.54 -7.60 -9.90
N GLU A 73 2.31 -8.61 -9.51
CA GLU A 73 1.84 -9.91 -9.07
C GLU A 73 2.21 -10.08 -7.60
N VAL A 74 1.25 -10.44 -6.75
CA VAL A 74 1.48 -10.65 -5.33
C VAL A 74 1.80 -12.12 -5.10
N LYS A 75 3.03 -12.40 -4.67
CA LYS A 75 3.46 -13.74 -4.26
C LYS A 75 3.66 -13.79 -2.75
N PRO A 76 3.67 -14.99 -2.14
CA PRO A 76 3.94 -15.11 -0.72
C PRO A 76 5.28 -14.46 -0.34
N GLY A 77 5.24 -13.35 0.38
CA GLY A 77 6.42 -12.62 0.86
C GLY A 77 7.01 -11.57 -0.08
N GLU A 78 6.54 -11.47 -1.33
CA GLU A 78 7.11 -10.54 -2.32
C GLU A 78 6.07 -10.01 -3.32
N ILE A 79 6.35 -8.82 -3.87
CA ILE A 79 5.59 -8.23 -4.97
C ILE A 79 6.48 -8.28 -6.21
N VAL A 80 6.06 -9.01 -7.22
CA VAL A 80 6.81 -9.20 -8.46
C VAL A 80 6.28 -8.24 -9.52
N ILE A 81 7.18 -7.54 -10.20
CA ILE A 81 6.86 -6.70 -11.35
C ILE A 81 7.30 -7.45 -12.62
N PRO A 82 6.39 -8.09 -13.37
CA PRO A 82 6.74 -8.80 -14.58
C PRO A 82 7.11 -7.82 -15.71
N PHE A 83 8.24 -8.05 -16.37
CA PHE A 83 8.65 -7.30 -17.57
C PHE A 83 8.10 -7.93 -18.86
N THR A 84 7.69 -9.19 -18.80
CA THR A 84 7.07 -9.96 -19.89
C THR A 84 5.78 -10.59 -19.38
N ASN A 85 4.80 -10.77 -20.27
CA ASN A 85 3.54 -11.46 -19.95
C ASN A 85 3.77 -12.90 -19.49
#